data_AF-A0AAD4N1Y2-F1
#
_entry.id   AF-A0AAD4N1Y2-F1
#
_cell.length_a   1.000
_cell.length_b   1.000
_cell.length_c   1.000
_cell.angle_alpha   90.00
_cell.angle_beta   90.00
_cell.angle_gamma   90.00
#
_symmetry.space_group_name_H-M   'P 1'
#
loop_
_entity.id
_entity.type
_entity.pdbx_description
1 polymer ?
#
loop_
_entity_poly.entity_id
_entity_poly.type
_entity_poly.pdbx_seq_one_letter_code
_entity_poly.pdbx_strand_id
1 'polypeptide(L)'
;MFQSRLIKLQGTNILPTEVIYDVVQFMTVENMKRLKRTSSVLHVHISRRLQQIKSSTENARAACPAKWTCKEVSDYFTSEGYQALAKKFLDQGYDGEAIMLLKREDLTWLGIKRGETLKVLALIDCLKQNLRNEHPPITGNPAKWNYQEVLEWFKGAGYPELAEKLFDRGFGGKAIMLLKQKDLTSFGLKQGTRLEVHALIEVLKKTSERMTE
;
A
#
# COMPACT_ATOMS: atom_id res chain seq x y z
N MET A 1 -48.54 -5.56 44.22
CA MET A 1 -49.65 -4.83 44.88
C MET A 1 -49.19 -3.39 45.00
N PHE A 2 -49.76 -2.33 44.43
CA PHE A 2 -51.13 -1.93 44.10
C PHE A 2 -51.20 -1.50 42.62
N GLN A 3 -52.09 -2.09 41.83
CA GLN A 3 -53.40 -1.56 41.40
C GLN A 3 -53.36 -0.46 40.33
N SER A 4 -53.90 -0.84 39.18
CA SER A 4 -54.25 -0.03 38.02
C SER A 4 -55.12 1.17 38.38
N ARG A 5 -54.84 2.31 37.75
CA ARG A 5 -55.89 3.27 37.38
C ARG A 5 -55.72 3.65 35.91
N LEU A 6 -56.52 2.99 35.07
CA LEU A 6 -56.99 3.57 33.81
C LEU A 6 -57.65 4.90 34.16
N ILE A 7 -57.08 6.02 33.71
CA ILE A 7 -57.81 7.29 33.65
C ILE A 7 -58.41 7.35 32.25
N LYS A 8 -59.75 7.25 32.21
CA LYS A 8 -60.56 7.56 31.03
C LYS A 8 -60.22 8.98 30.57
N LEU A 9 -59.74 9.12 29.34
CA LEU A 9 -59.58 10.40 28.67
C LEU A 9 -60.96 10.98 28.35
N GLN A 10 -61.47 11.81 29.26
CA GLN A 10 -62.46 12.83 28.93
C GLN A 10 -61.92 14.19 29.37
N GLY A 11 -61.96 15.14 28.44
CA GLY A 11 -61.61 16.53 28.69
C GLY A 11 -60.12 16.81 28.57
N THR A 12 -59.78 17.62 27.57
CA THR A 12 -58.52 18.36 27.37
C THR A 12 -57.61 18.39 28.60
N ASN A 13 -56.58 17.54 28.61
CA ASN A 13 -55.47 17.65 29.55
C ASN A 13 -54.19 17.76 28.74
N ILE A 14 -53.81 19.01 28.48
CA ILE A 14 -52.45 19.35 28.07
C ILE A 14 -51.58 18.90 29.25
N LEU A 15 -50.70 17.92 29.02
CA LEU A 15 -49.75 17.48 30.05
C LEU A 15 -49.00 18.73 30.57
N PRO A 16 -48.81 18.89 31.90
CA PRO A 16 -48.00 19.96 32.43
C PRO A 16 -46.66 19.96 31.69
N THR A 17 -46.17 21.13 31.30
CA THR A 17 -44.95 21.29 30.48
C THR A 17 -43.76 20.51 31.05
N GLU A 18 -43.70 20.32 32.36
CA GLU A 18 -42.66 19.54 33.05
C GLU A 18 -42.71 18.04 32.70
N VAL A 19 -43.90 17.45 32.52
CA VAL A 19 -44.07 16.03 32.13
C VAL A 19 -43.73 15.83 30.64
N ILE A 20 -43.98 16.85 29.81
CA ILE A 20 -43.59 16.82 28.38
C ILE A 20 -42.07 16.87 28.24
N TYR A 21 -41.39 17.70 29.04
CA TYR A 21 -39.93 17.75 29.06
C TYR A 21 -39.33 16.40 29.45
N ASP A 22 -39.83 15.74 30.50
CA ASP A 22 -39.31 14.44 30.93
C ASP A 22 -39.54 13.32 29.90
N VAL A 23 -40.71 13.27 29.26
CA VAL A 23 -41.00 12.25 28.23
C VAL A 23 -40.18 12.49 26.97
N VAL A 24 -40.02 13.74 26.54
CA VAL A 24 -39.18 14.10 25.37
C VAL A 24 -37.70 13.88 25.66
N GLN A 25 -37.24 14.18 26.88
CA GLN A 25 -35.85 14.00 27.30
C GLN A 25 -35.51 12.51 27.51
N PHE A 26 -36.44 11.72 28.07
CA PHE A 26 -36.29 10.26 28.18
C PHE A 26 -36.27 9.59 26.79
N MET A 27 -37.16 9.98 25.88
CA MET A 27 -37.17 9.45 24.50
C MET A 27 -35.95 9.88 23.70
N THR A 28 -35.44 11.11 23.85
CA THR A 28 -34.20 11.54 23.18
C THR A 28 -32.96 10.86 23.74
N VAL A 29 -32.91 10.58 25.05
CA VAL A 29 -31.80 9.83 25.67
C VAL A 29 -31.84 8.34 25.27
N GLU A 30 -33.00 7.69 25.26
CA GLU A 30 -33.14 6.33 24.73
C GLU A 30 -32.84 6.26 23.24
N ASN A 31 -33.29 7.23 22.43
CA ASN A 31 -32.94 7.32 21.02
C ASN A 31 -31.44 7.54 20.82
N MET A 32 -30.78 8.38 21.62
CA MET A 32 -29.32 8.55 21.61
C MET A 32 -28.58 7.29 22.06
N LYS A 33 -29.09 6.54 23.05
CA LYS A 33 -28.51 5.26 23.49
C LYS A 33 -28.69 4.17 22.44
N ARG A 34 -29.85 4.12 21.77
CA ARG A 34 -30.12 3.22 20.63
C ARG A 34 -29.25 3.57 19.43
N LEU A 35 -29.11 4.85 19.09
CA LEU A 35 -28.23 5.34 18.03
C LEU A 35 -26.75 5.05 18.35
N LYS A 36 -26.32 5.17 19.61
CA LYS A 36 -24.98 4.78 20.05
C LYS A 36 -24.76 3.27 19.97
N ARG A 37 -25.76 2.43 20.33
CA ARG A 37 -25.66 0.96 20.23
C ARG A 37 -25.64 0.47 18.79
N THR A 38 -26.47 1.03 17.90
CA THR A 38 -26.46 0.69 16.46
C THR A 38 -25.23 1.26 15.76
N SER A 39 -24.76 2.44 16.16
CA SER A 39 -23.47 3.02 15.73
C SER A 39 -22.30 2.13 16.15
N SER A 40 -22.29 1.53 17.34
CA SER A 40 -21.23 0.58 17.73
C SER A 40 -21.21 -0.66 16.85
N VAL A 41 -22.38 -1.24 16.51
CA VAL A 41 -22.45 -2.44 15.66
C VAL A 41 -22.10 -2.13 14.20
N LEU A 42 -22.57 -0.99 13.68
CA LEU A 42 -22.20 -0.48 12.35
C LEU A 42 -20.72 -0.12 12.29
N HIS A 43 -20.18 0.54 13.31
CA HIS A 43 -18.77 0.90 13.42
C HIS A 43 -17.89 -0.35 13.53
N VAL A 44 -18.32 -1.39 14.25
CA VAL A 44 -17.61 -2.68 14.31
C VAL A 44 -17.65 -3.39 12.96
N HIS A 45 -18.78 -3.38 12.24
CA HIS A 45 -18.86 -3.97 10.90
C HIS A 45 -18.06 -3.20 9.86
N ILE A 46 -18.10 -1.87 9.90
CA ILE A 46 -17.32 -0.98 9.04
C ILE A 46 -15.83 -1.15 9.36
N SER A 47 -15.43 -1.15 10.63
CA SER A 47 -14.04 -1.36 11.04
C SER A 47 -13.54 -2.76 10.66
N ARG A 48 -14.37 -3.80 10.81
CA ARG A 48 -14.03 -5.16 10.38
C ARG A 48 -13.92 -5.28 8.86
N ARG A 49 -14.82 -4.63 8.10
CA ARG A 49 -14.70 -4.52 6.63
C ARG A 49 -13.45 -3.74 6.23
N LEU A 50 -13.15 -2.62 6.88
CA LEU A 50 -11.94 -1.84 6.63
C LEU A 50 -10.68 -2.61 7.02
N GLN A 51 -10.72 -3.42 8.07
CA GLN A 51 -9.62 -4.33 8.45
C GLN A 51 -9.46 -5.49 7.48
N GLN A 52 -10.56 -6.09 6.99
CA GLN A 52 -10.52 -7.12 5.95
C GLN A 52 -10.04 -6.56 4.61
N ILE A 53 -10.43 -5.34 4.26
CA ILE A 53 -9.91 -4.62 3.08
C ILE A 53 -8.42 -4.35 3.29
N LYS A 54 -8.01 -3.83 4.46
CA LYS A 54 -6.60 -3.61 4.80
C LYS A 54 -5.77 -4.89 4.73
N SER A 55 -6.21 -5.99 5.34
CA SER A 55 -5.49 -7.27 5.34
C SER A 55 -5.45 -7.91 3.94
N SER A 56 -6.49 -7.73 3.12
CA SER A 56 -6.50 -8.19 1.74
C SER A 56 -5.59 -7.33 0.85
N THR A 57 -5.52 -6.02 1.09
CA THR A 57 -4.61 -5.10 0.38
C THR A 57 -3.15 -5.23 0.83
N GLU A 58 -2.89 -5.61 2.08
CA GLU A 58 -1.55 -5.92 2.58
C GLU A 58 -1.03 -7.23 2.01
N ASN A 59 -1.88 -8.25 1.88
CA ASN A 59 -1.52 -9.51 1.20
C ASN A 59 -1.28 -9.32 -0.31
N ALA A 60 -2.07 -8.47 -0.98
CA ALA A 60 -1.83 -8.13 -2.39
C ALA A 60 -0.54 -7.30 -2.56
N ARG A 61 -0.25 -6.35 -1.66
CA ARG A 61 1.01 -5.60 -1.64
C ARG A 61 2.25 -6.46 -1.34
N ALA A 62 2.07 -7.61 -0.68
CA ALA A 62 3.15 -8.55 -0.34
C ALA A 62 3.42 -9.62 -1.42
N ALA A 63 2.53 -9.81 -2.39
CA ALA A 63 2.75 -10.72 -3.50
C ALA A 63 3.33 -9.95 -4.70
N CYS A 64 4.48 -10.39 -5.22
CA CYS A 64 5.14 -9.89 -6.43
C CYS A 64 4.14 -9.41 -7.51
N PRO A 65 3.97 -8.10 -7.76
CA PRO A 65 3.03 -7.57 -8.75
C PRO A 65 3.11 -8.17 -10.16
N ALA A 66 4.25 -8.73 -10.57
CA ALA A 66 4.38 -9.43 -11.85
C ALA A 66 3.56 -10.74 -11.90
N LYS A 67 3.29 -11.36 -10.75
CA LYS A 67 2.55 -12.63 -10.65
C LYS A 67 1.05 -12.46 -10.43
N TRP A 68 0.57 -11.22 -10.40
CA TRP A 68 -0.86 -10.97 -10.19
C TRP A 68 -1.70 -11.48 -11.34
N THR A 69 -2.81 -12.12 -11.00
CA THR A 69 -3.90 -12.43 -11.92
C THR A 69 -4.61 -11.16 -12.38
N CYS A 70 -5.36 -11.23 -13.48
CA CYS A 70 -6.16 -10.08 -13.96
C CYS A 70 -7.14 -9.55 -12.89
N LYS A 71 -7.64 -10.44 -12.02
CA LYS A 71 -8.50 -10.07 -10.90
C LYS A 71 -7.75 -9.27 -9.84
N GLU A 72 -6.56 -9.71 -9.45
CA GLU A 72 -5.71 -8.99 -8.46
C GLU A 72 -5.27 -7.61 -8.99
N VAL A 73 -4.95 -7.52 -10.28
CA VAL A 73 -4.72 -6.23 -10.96
C VAL A 73 -5.96 -5.32 -10.84
N SER A 74 -7.14 -5.83 -11.21
CA SER A 74 -8.38 -5.06 -11.12
C SER A 74 -8.70 -4.62 -9.69
N ASP A 75 -8.54 -5.51 -8.71
CA ASP A 75 -8.79 -5.21 -7.30
C ASP A 75 -7.82 -4.13 -6.79
N TYR A 76 -6.54 -4.20 -7.18
CA TYR A 76 -5.55 -3.18 -6.84
C TYR A 76 -5.93 -1.79 -7.38
N PHE A 77 -6.17 -1.66 -8.69
CA PHE A 77 -6.51 -0.36 -9.30
C PHE A 77 -7.87 0.16 -8.80
N THR A 78 -8.81 -0.72 -8.45
CA THR A 78 -10.06 -0.34 -7.78
C THR A 78 -9.80 0.27 -6.41
N SER A 79 -8.90 -0.32 -5.62
CA SER A 79 -8.54 0.18 -4.28
C SER A 79 -7.82 1.53 -4.32
N GLU A 80 -7.07 1.78 -5.39
CA GLU A 80 -6.38 3.06 -5.66
C GLU A 80 -7.31 4.11 -6.31
N GLY A 81 -8.61 3.80 -6.48
CA GLY A 81 -9.63 4.74 -6.95
C GLY A 81 -9.80 4.81 -8.48
N TYR A 82 -9.21 3.88 -9.23
CA TYR A 82 -9.28 3.82 -10.69
C TYR A 82 -10.29 2.77 -11.21
N GLN A 83 -11.53 2.77 -10.71
CA GLN A 83 -12.50 1.69 -11.02
C GLN A 83 -12.78 1.50 -12.51
N ALA A 84 -12.90 2.58 -13.28
CA ALA A 84 -13.15 2.51 -14.72
C ALA A 84 -11.98 1.88 -15.48
N LEU A 85 -10.75 2.15 -15.04
CA LEU A 85 -9.54 1.57 -15.62
C LEU A 85 -9.36 0.11 -15.17
N ALA A 86 -9.62 -0.19 -13.90
CA ALA A 86 -9.61 -1.55 -13.36
C ALA A 86 -10.53 -2.47 -14.16
N LYS A 87 -11.75 -2.02 -14.45
CA LYS A 87 -12.69 -2.76 -15.31
C LYS A 87 -12.13 -2.99 -16.72
N LYS A 88 -11.51 -1.98 -17.34
CA LYS A 88 -10.88 -2.13 -18.66
C LYS A 88 -9.74 -3.14 -18.63
N PHE A 89 -8.89 -3.11 -17.61
CA PHE A 89 -7.82 -4.10 -17.43
C PHE A 89 -8.38 -5.50 -17.28
N LEU A 90 -9.45 -5.68 -16.51
CA LEU A 90 -10.11 -6.97 -16.36
C LEU A 90 -10.73 -7.47 -17.67
N ASP A 91 -11.52 -6.62 -18.34
CA ASP A 91 -12.23 -6.96 -19.59
C ASP A 91 -11.26 -7.29 -20.73
N GLN A 92 -10.07 -6.69 -20.73
CA GLN A 92 -9.02 -6.93 -21.73
C GLN A 92 -7.97 -7.96 -21.28
N GLY A 93 -8.10 -8.52 -20.08
CA GLY A 93 -7.21 -9.58 -19.59
C GLY A 93 -5.79 -9.13 -19.24
N TYR A 94 -5.60 -7.90 -18.75
CA TYR A 94 -4.31 -7.44 -18.25
C TYR A 94 -3.98 -8.10 -16.91
N ASP A 95 -2.94 -8.92 -16.90
CA ASP A 95 -2.33 -9.51 -15.72
C ASP A 95 -1.14 -8.70 -15.22
N GLY A 96 -0.51 -9.17 -14.14
CA GLY A 96 0.62 -8.51 -13.50
C GLY A 96 1.79 -8.23 -14.44
N GLU A 97 2.16 -9.21 -15.29
CA GLU A 97 3.23 -9.05 -16.26
C GLU A 97 2.91 -7.96 -17.28
N ALA A 98 1.68 -7.96 -17.81
CA ALA A 98 1.23 -6.93 -18.75
C ALA A 98 1.26 -5.52 -18.12
N ILE A 99 0.80 -5.37 -16.87
CA ILE A 99 0.85 -4.07 -16.16
C ILE A 99 2.30 -3.61 -15.95
N MET A 100 3.23 -4.52 -15.66
CA MET A 100 4.64 -4.16 -15.49
C MET A 100 5.29 -3.70 -16.81
N LEU A 101 4.75 -4.09 -17.96
CA LEU A 101 5.25 -3.69 -19.27
C LEU A 101 4.57 -2.45 -19.85
N LEU A 102 3.44 -2.00 -19.27
CA LEU A 102 2.70 -0.84 -19.75
C LEU A 102 3.57 0.40 -19.89
N LYS A 103 3.48 1.02 -21.06
CA LYS A 103 4.08 2.29 -21.40
C LYS A 103 3.01 3.37 -21.56
N ARG A 104 3.47 4.61 -21.74
CA ARG A 104 2.58 5.75 -21.92
C ARG A 104 1.68 5.59 -23.14
N GLU A 105 2.23 5.03 -24.21
CA GLU A 105 1.54 4.84 -25.49
C GLU A 105 0.35 3.89 -25.33
N ASP A 106 0.52 2.81 -24.56
CA ASP A 106 -0.51 1.81 -24.29
C ASP A 106 -1.70 2.41 -23.52
N LEU A 107 -1.42 3.22 -22.49
CA LEU A 107 -2.46 3.93 -21.74
C LEU A 107 -3.19 4.97 -22.59
N THR A 108 -2.51 5.54 -23.59
CA THR A 108 -3.12 6.47 -24.53
C THR A 108 -4.06 5.72 -25.48
N TRP A 109 -3.68 4.52 -25.95
CA TRP A 109 -4.57 3.63 -26.73
C TRP A 109 -5.79 3.16 -25.93
N LEU A 110 -5.68 3.04 -24.61
CA LEU A 110 -6.82 2.78 -23.72
C LEU A 110 -7.78 3.96 -23.54
N GLY A 111 -7.50 5.10 -24.20
CA GLY A 111 -8.36 6.30 -24.19
C GLY A 111 -8.30 7.07 -22.87
N ILE A 112 -7.22 6.93 -22.10
CA ILE A 112 -7.01 7.68 -20.85
C ILE A 112 -6.53 9.10 -21.18
N LYS A 113 -7.10 10.11 -20.51
CA LYS A 113 -6.69 11.51 -20.72
C LYS A 113 -5.25 11.72 -20.25
N ARG A 114 -4.49 12.55 -20.95
CA ARG A 114 -3.07 12.84 -20.66
C ARG A 114 -2.76 13.06 -19.17
N GLY A 115 -3.62 13.78 -18.44
CA GLY A 115 -3.45 14.03 -17.01
C GLY A 115 -3.64 12.78 -16.12
N GLU A 116 -4.55 11.88 -16.48
CA GLU A 116 -4.77 10.61 -15.80
C GLU A 116 -3.68 9.59 -16.15
N THR A 117 -3.19 9.59 -17.40
CA THR A 117 -2.07 8.76 -17.86
C THR A 117 -0.85 8.94 -16.96
N LEU A 118 -0.49 10.18 -16.63
CA LEU A 118 0.66 10.46 -15.76
C LEU A 118 0.48 9.89 -14.35
N LYS A 119 -0.73 9.96 -13.80
CA LYS A 119 -1.02 9.45 -12.45
C LYS A 119 -0.96 7.91 -12.41
N VAL A 120 -1.50 7.26 -13.43
CA VAL A 120 -1.48 5.79 -13.57
C VAL A 120 -0.05 5.30 -13.79
N LEU A 121 0.75 5.97 -14.63
CA LEU A 121 2.17 5.64 -14.81
C LEU A 121 2.94 5.77 -13.50
N ALA A 122 2.73 6.87 -12.75
CA ALA A 122 3.39 7.04 -11.45
C ALA A 122 3.00 5.94 -10.44
N LEU A 123 1.74 5.50 -10.46
CA LEU A 123 1.28 4.39 -9.63
C LEU A 123 1.94 3.06 -10.02
N ILE A 124 2.03 2.77 -11.33
CA ILE A 124 2.73 1.59 -11.87
C ILE A 124 4.23 1.66 -11.55
N ASP A 125 4.85 2.83 -11.64
CA ASP A 125 6.26 3.01 -11.27
C ASP A 125 6.47 2.78 -9.77
N CYS A 126 5.52 3.18 -8.93
CA CYS A 126 5.53 2.88 -7.50
C CYS A 126 5.37 1.38 -7.22
N LEU A 127 4.50 0.69 -7.97
CA LEU A 127 4.39 -0.78 -7.94
C LEU A 127 5.70 -1.47 -8.34
N LYS A 128 6.35 -0.99 -9.40
CA LYS A 128 7.66 -1.47 -9.85
C LYS A 128 8.74 -1.23 -8.81
N GLN A 129 8.68 -0.13 -8.06
CA GLN A 129 9.59 0.14 -6.95
C GLN A 129 9.32 -0.78 -5.76
N ASN A 130 8.06 -1.15 -5.49
CA ASN A 130 7.74 -2.13 -4.45
C ASN A 130 8.28 -3.53 -4.79
N LEU A 131 8.28 -3.94 -6.06
CA LEU A 131 9.00 -5.12 -6.54
C LEU A 131 10.52 -5.03 -6.32
N ARG A 132 11.10 -3.83 -6.49
CA ARG A 132 12.54 -3.59 -6.30
C ARG A 132 12.95 -3.57 -4.81
N ASN A 133 12.00 -3.53 -3.89
CA ASN A 133 12.26 -3.70 -2.45
C ASN A 133 12.46 -5.16 -2.05
N GLU A 134 12.13 -6.12 -2.92
CA GLU A 134 12.62 -7.50 -2.80
C GLU A 134 14.06 -7.56 -3.33
N HIS A 135 14.99 -7.15 -2.48
CA HIS A 135 16.41 -7.44 -2.71
C HIS A 135 16.71 -8.89 -2.31
N PRO A 136 17.75 -9.52 -2.86
CA PRO A 136 18.18 -10.84 -2.41
C PRO A 136 18.43 -10.85 -0.90
N PRO A 137 18.19 -11.99 -0.23
CA PRO A 137 18.47 -12.09 1.20
C PRO A 137 19.90 -11.67 1.50
N ILE A 138 20.06 -10.80 2.48
CA ILE A 138 21.37 -10.32 2.91
C ILE A 138 21.98 -11.41 3.80
N THR A 139 23.00 -12.09 3.29
CA THR A 139 23.69 -13.17 4.01
C THR A 139 24.89 -12.65 4.77
N GLY A 140 24.88 -12.74 6.10
CA GLY A 140 25.98 -12.23 6.93
C GLY A 140 26.12 -10.71 6.89
N ASN A 141 27.26 -10.19 7.35
CA ASN A 141 27.49 -8.75 7.43
C ASN A 141 27.97 -8.18 6.07
N PRO A 142 27.22 -7.27 5.43
CA PRO A 142 27.58 -6.68 4.13
C PRO A 142 28.94 -5.99 4.09
N ALA A 143 29.43 -5.44 5.20
CA ALA A 143 30.75 -4.80 5.24
C ALA A 143 31.90 -5.84 5.13
N LYS A 144 31.63 -7.11 5.40
CA LYS A 144 32.60 -8.22 5.31
C LYS A 144 32.53 -8.96 3.98
N TRP A 145 31.59 -8.63 3.11
CA TRP A 145 31.46 -9.30 1.82
C TRP A 145 32.71 -9.16 0.96
N ASN A 146 33.07 -10.26 0.30
CA ASN A 146 34.07 -10.28 -0.74
C ASN A 146 33.47 -9.82 -2.09
N TYR A 147 34.32 -9.72 -3.12
CA TYR A 147 33.91 -9.23 -4.44
C TYR A 147 32.85 -10.14 -5.10
N GLN A 148 32.93 -11.45 -4.88
CA GLN A 148 31.96 -12.42 -5.42
C GLN A 148 30.59 -12.28 -4.75
N GLU A 149 30.55 -12.13 -3.43
CA GLU A 149 29.29 -11.93 -2.70
C GLU A 149 28.59 -10.65 -3.12
N VAL A 150 29.35 -9.57 -3.36
CA VAL A 150 28.83 -8.32 -3.94
C VAL A 150 28.30 -8.53 -5.36
N LEU A 151 29.03 -9.26 -6.21
CA LEU A 151 28.61 -9.58 -7.59
C LEU A 151 27.28 -10.34 -7.61
N GLU A 152 27.18 -11.43 -6.86
CA GLU A 152 25.99 -12.28 -6.82
C GLU A 152 24.78 -11.51 -6.26
N TRP A 153 24.98 -10.70 -5.22
CA TRP A 153 23.89 -9.94 -4.63
C TRP A 153 23.35 -8.88 -5.60
N PHE A 154 24.21 -8.11 -6.28
CA PHE A 154 23.75 -7.12 -7.25
C PHE A 154 23.14 -7.76 -8.51
N LYS A 155 23.60 -8.95 -8.92
CA LYS A 155 22.95 -9.76 -9.97
C LYS A 155 21.54 -10.16 -9.55
N GLY A 156 21.38 -10.71 -8.36
CA GLY A 156 20.08 -11.09 -7.81
C GLY A 156 19.14 -9.90 -7.59
N ALA A 157 19.69 -8.72 -7.28
CA ALA A 157 18.93 -7.47 -7.14
C ALA A 157 18.50 -6.86 -8.49
N GLY A 158 18.84 -7.49 -9.61
CA GLY A 158 18.45 -7.04 -10.96
C GLY A 158 19.40 -6.03 -11.60
N TYR A 159 20.64 -5.92 -11.12
CA TYR A 159 21.67 -5.01 -11.67
C TYR A 159 22.93 -5.76 -12.15
N PRO A 160 22.80 -6.74 -13.09
CA PRO A 160 23.94 -7.55 -13.52
C PRO A 160 25.07 -6.74 -14.16
N GLU A 161 24.75 -5.74 -14.99
CA GLU A 161 25.78 -4.89 -15.62
C GLU A 161 26.57 -4.03 -14.61
N LEU A 162 25.91 -3.57 -13.55
CA LEU A 162 26.57 -2.86 -12.47
C LEU A 162 27.43 -3.82 -11.65
N ALA A 163 26.93 -5.04 -11.41
CA ALA A 163 27.61 -6.06 -10.64
C ALA A 163 28.96 -6.42 -11.28
N GLU A 164 29.00 -6.65 -12.60
CA GLU A 164 30.25 -6.90 -13.33
C GLU A 164 31.22 -5.72 -13.21
N LYS A 165 30.73 -4.48 -13.39
CA LYS A 165 31.58 -3.27 -13.25
C LYS A 165 32.14 -3.09 -11.83
N LEU A 166 31.38 -3.48 -10.81
CA LEU A 166 31.85 -3.44 -9.42
C LEU A 166 32.92 -4.51 -9.19
N PHE A 167 32.70 -5.72 -9.71
CA PHE A 167 33.64 -6.83 -9.62
C PHE A 167 34.97 -6.53 -10.34
N ASP A 168 34.91 -6.05 -11.59
CA ASP A 168 36.09 -5.66 -12.39
C ASP A 168 36.95 -4.60 -11.70
N ARG A 169 36.31 -3.71 -10.94
CA ARG A 169 36.97 -2.64 -10.18
C ARG A 169 37.36 -3.05 -8.76
N GLY A 170 37.13 -4.31 -8.37
CA GLY A 170 37.46 -4.82 -7.04
C GLY A 170 36.64 -4.18 -5.91
N PHE A 171 35.34 -3.93 -6.12
CA PHE A 171 34.47 -3.41 -5.07
C PHE A 171 34.00 -4.54 -4.15
N GLY A 172 34.60 -4.62 -2.96
CA GLY A 172 34.15 -5.49 -1.88
C GLY A 172 33.13 -4.80 -0.97
N GLY A 173 32.65 -5.53 0.03
CA GLY A 173 31.64 -5.05 1.00
C GLY A 173 31.98 -3.70 1.63
N LYS A 174 33.22 -3.52 2.10
CA LYS A 174 33.71 -2.24 2.65
C LYS A 174 33.60 -1.08 1.66
N ALA A 175 33.91 -1.32 0.39
CA ALA A 175 33.84 -0.29 -0.65
C ALA A 175 32.39 0.10 -0.93
N ILE A 176 31.46 -0.88 -0.94
CA ILE A 176 30.03 -0.63 -1.08
C ILE A 176 29.50 0.24 0.07
N MET A 177 29.95 0.01 1.31
CA MET A 177 29.54 0.83 2.47
C MET A 177 30.00 2.29 2.36
N LEU A 178 30.99 2.60 1.53
CA LEU A 178 31.50 3.96 1.34
C LEU A 178 30.92 4.65 0.09
N LEU A 179 30.24 3.90 -0.78
CA LEU A 179 29.65 4.46 -1.99
C LEU A 179 28.56 5.48 -1.64
N LYS A 180 28.67 6.64 -2.28
CA LYS A 180 27.66 7.69 -2.27
C LYS A 180 26.96 7.73 -3.61
N GLN A 181 25.77 8.31 -3.63
CA GLN A 181 24.96 8.44 -4.85
C GLN A 181 25.73 9.10 -6.01
N LYS A 182 26.58 10.09 -5.72
CA LYS A 182 27.39 10.80 -6.72
C LYS A 182 28.41 9.89 -7.41
N ASP A 183 28.95 8.89 -6.69
CA ASP A 183 29.99 7.99 -7.19
C ASP A 183 29.44 7.02 -8.25
N LEU A 184 28.14 6.72 -8.16
CA LEU A 184 27.39 5.89 -9.10
C LEU A 184 27.33 6.49 -10.53
N THR A 185 27.61 7.79 -10.67
CA THR A 185 27.71 8.46 -11.98
C THR A 185 28.86 7.88 -12.82
N SER A 186 29.96 7.49 -12.17
CA SER A 186 31.14 6.91 -12.83
C SER A 186 30.91 5.50 -13.41
N PHE A 187 29.74 4.90 -13.13
CA PHE A 187 29.33 3.60 -13.65
C PHE A 187 28.40 3.71 -14.88
N GLY A 188 28.09 4.95 -15.32
CA GLY A 188 27.23 5.21 -16.48
C GLY A 188 25.74 5.06 -16.18
N LEU A 189 25.35 5.05 -14.90
CA LEU A 189 23.95 4.90 -14.50
C LEU A 189 23.15 6.19 -14.70
N LYS A 190 21.93 6.06 -15.27
CA LYS A 190 20.96 7.16 -15.37
C LYS A 190 20.52 7.61 -13.97
N GLN A 191 20.04 8.85 -13.84
CA GLN A 191 19.66 9.43 -12.55
C GLN A 191 18.65 8.58 -11.76
N GLY A 192 17.62 8.03 -12.41
CA GLY A 192 16.64 7.15 -11.76
C GLY A 192 17.30 5.88 -11.19
N THR A 193 18.06 5.16 -12.01
CA THR A 193 18.79 3.95 -11.61
C THR A 193 19.80 4.23 -10.48
N ARG A 194 20.44 5.40 -10.45
CA ARG A 194 21.35 5.81 -9.36
C ARG A 194 20.62 5.94 -8.02
N LEU A 195 19.41 6.51 -8.02
CA LEU A 195 18.61 6.64 -6.80
C LEU A 195 18.24 5.26 -6.24
N GLU A 196 17.86 4.33 -7.12
CA GLU A 196 17.46 2.98 -6.74
C GLU A 196 18.62 2.17 -6.17
N VAL A 197 19.76 2.15 -6.88
CA VAL A 197 20.97 1.49 -6.42
C VAL A 197 21.46 2.10 -5.10
N HIS A 198 21.36 3.42 -4.94
CA HIS A 198 21.71 4.07 -3.69
C HIS A 198 20.79 3.64 -2.54
N ALA A 199 19.48 3.52 -2.77
CA ALA A 199 18.55 3.02 -1.75
C ALA A 199 18.90 1.59 -1.31
N LEU A 200 19.29 0.71 -2.25
CA LEU A 200 19.77 -0.63 -1.92
C LEU A 200 21.04 -0.63 -1.07
N ILE A 201 22.00 0.23 -1.42
CA ILE A 201 23.22 0.42 -0.63
C ILE A 201 22.89 0.89 0.79
N GLU A 202 21.92 1.79 0.96
CA GLU A 202 21.46 2.24 2.29
C GLU A 202 20.83 1.09 3.10
N VAL A 203 20.11 0.18 2.46
CA VAL A 203 19.59 -1.02 3.13
C VAL A 203 20.73 -1.94 3.60
N LEU A 204 21.77 -2.13 2.78
CA LEU A 204 22.95 -2.89 3.17
C LEU A 204 23.68 -2.23 4.35
N LYS A 205 23.86 -0.90 4.33
CA LYS A 205 24.49 -0.15 5.43
C LYS A 205 23.73 -0.32 6.75
N LYS A 206 22.42 -0.08 6.75
CA LYS A 206 21.57 -0.27 7.94
C LYS A 206 21.59 -1.71 8.46
N THR A 207 21.74 -2.68 7.56
CA THR A 207 21.83 -4.09 7.96
C THR A 207 23.19 -4.42 8.56
N SER A 208 24.27 -3.86 8.00
CA SER A 208 25.61 -3.95 8.59
C SER A 208 25.67 -3.34 9.98
N GLU A 209 25.10 -2.14 10.17
CA GLU A 209 25.08 -1.43 11.46
C GLU A 209 24.45 -2.29 12.56
N ARG A 210 23.27 -2.87 12.28
CA ARG A 210 22.55 -3.79 13.18
C ARG A 210 23.30 -5.08 13.55
N MET A 211 24.32 -5.46 12.78
CA MET A 211 25.14 -6.66 13.05
C MET A 211 26.46 -6.34 13.75
N THR A 212 26.71 -5.06 14.05
CA THR A 212 27.87 -4.58 14.81
C THR A 212 27.52 -4.17 16.24
N GLU A 213 26.23 -4.02 16.55
CA GLU A 213 25.67 -3.92 17.91
C GLU A 213 25.53 -5.31 18.54
#